data_AF-A0A5S4ZTE0-F1
#
_entry.id   AF-A0A5S4ZTE0-F1
#
_cell.length_a   1.000
_cell.length_b   1.000
_cell.length_c   1.000
_cell.angle_alpha   90.00
_cell.angle_beta   90.00
_cell.angle_gamma   90.00
#
_symmetry.space_group_name_H-M   'P 1'
#
loop_
_entity.id
_entity.type
_entity.pdbx_description
1 polymer ?
#
loop_
_entity_poly.entity_id
_entity_poly.type
_entity_poly.pdbx_seq_one_letter_code
_entity_poly.pdbx_strand_id
1 'polypeptide(L)'
;MSSISQTSNHGFELGIANVMQHLLKSLEGFFSAPNITKKARIWHGNFSYPLIPNTSIRNFYNMPPVTSIDTGDCYICVFEAIGYQGNYRIIGPGEKVQLNDCSSLVVSSQKFSVASIRHNAKPPAGYWEMDGPTYLARFSSGYRYA
;
A
#
# COMPACT_ATOMS: atom_id res chain seq x y z
N MET A 1 40.26 33.71 -51.56
CA MET A 1 40.22 33.94 -50.09
C MET A 1 39.00 33.16 -49.59
N SER A 2 39.03 32.17 -48.69
CA SER A 2 39.85 31.89 -47.50
C SER A 2 39.80 30.38 -47.19
N SER A 3 40.92 29.76 -46.81
CA SER A 3 41.25 29.14 -45.51
C SER A 3 40.47 27.88 -45.07
N ILE A 4 41.24 26.86 -44.71
CA ILE A 4 40.91 25.49 -44.26
C ILE A 4 40.45 25.46 -42.79
N SER A 5 39.61 24.49 -42.41
CA SER A 5 39.83 23.65 -41.21
C SER A 5 38.85 22.47 -41.18
N GLN A 6 39.37 21.26 -41.35
CA GLN A 6 38.72 20.05 -40.83
C GLN A 6 38.92 20.00 -39.31
N THR A 7 37.95 19.45 -38.57
CA THR A 7 38.22 18.57 -37.41
C THR A 7 37.02 17.65 -37.24
N SER A 8 37.27 16.35 -37.29
CA SER A 8 36.32 15.27 -37.03
C SER A 8 35.83 15.27 -35.58
N ASN A 9 34.62 14.76 -35.33
CA ASN A 9 34.41 13.86 -34.20
C ASN A 9 33.21 12.94 -34.43
N HIS A 10 33.46 11.64 -34.28
CA HIS A 10 32.47 10.58 -34.18
C HIS A 10 31.45 10.90 -33.07
N GLY A 11 30.18 11.00 -33.43
CA GLY A 11 29.07 11.00 -32.50
C GLY A 11 28.20 9.77 -32.73
N PHE A 12 28.30 8.81 -31.82
CA PHE A 12 27.45 7.63 -31.74
C PHE A 12 25.97 8.07 -31.64
N GLU A 13 25.21 7.92 -32.72
CA GLU A 13 23.76 8.07 -32.73
C GLU A 13 23.13 6.85 -32.04
N LEU A 14 23.26 6.79 -30.72
CA LEU A 14 22.69 5.70 -29.92
C LEU A 14 21.23 6.05 -29.61
N GLY A 15 20.29 5.19 -30.03
CA GLY A 15 18.85 5.28 -29.81
C GLY A 15 18.41 5.22 -28.34
N ILE A 16 18.83 6.21 -27.54
CA ILE A 16 18.56 6.34 -26.10
C ILE A 16 17.22 7.07 -25.86
N ALA A 17 16.79 7.93 -26.79
CA ALA A 17 15.60 8.78 -26.60
C ALA A 17 14.30 7.96 -26.44
N ASN A 18 14.10 6.91 -27.25
CA ASN A 18 12.86 6.11 -27.20
C ASN A 18 12.78 5.18 -25.98
N VAL A 19 13.91 4.65 -25.50
CA VAL A 19 13.94 3.76 -24.32
C VAL A 19 13.70 4.58 -23.05
N MET A 20 14.28 5.78 -22.94
CA MET A 20 14.03 6.65 -21.80
C MET A 20 12.58 7.14 -21.74
N GLN A 21 11.93 7.46 -22.87
CA GLN A 21 10.53 7.86 -22.87
C GLN A 21 9.58 6.75 -22.40
N HIS A 22 9.84 5.49 -22.75
CA HIS A 22 9.06 4.36 -22.26
C HIS A 22 9.26 4.07 -20.77
N LEU A 23 10.50 4.22 -20.27
CA LEU A 23 10.80 4.09 -18.85
C LEU A 23 10.10 5.18 -18.03
N LEU A 24 10.13 6.44 -18.50
CA LEU A 24 9.48 7.56 -17.84
C LEU A 24 7.96 7.40 -17.77
N LYS A 25 7.30 6.93 -18.84
CA LYS A 25 5.86 6.61 -18.82
C LYS A 25 5.52 5.46 -17.86
N SER A 26 6.39 4.45 -17.72
CA SER A 26 6.15 3.37 -16.74
C SER A 26 6.25 3.87 -15.30
N LEU A 27 7.06 4.91 -15.06
CA LEU A 27 7.22 5.55 -13.75
C LEU A 27 6.04 6.49 -13.43
N GLU A 28 5.50 7.22 -14.42
CA GLU A 28 4.29 8.06 -14.22
C GLU A 28 3.07 7.24 -13.77
N GLY A 29 2.91 6.01 -14.27
CA GLY A 29 1.89 5.07 -13.79
C GLY A 29 2.15 4.54 -12.39
N PHE A 30 3.41 4.42 -11.98
CA PHE A 30 3.83 4.00 -10.62
C PHE A 30 3.63 5.11 -9.57
N PHE A 31 3.71 6.38 -9.98
CA PHE A 31 3.53 7.55 -9.12
C PHE A 31 2.14 8.19 -9.20
N SER A 32 1.24 7.67 -10.05
CA SER A 32 -0.19 8.00 -9.99
C SER A 32 -0.82 7.31 -8.79
N ALA A 33 -0.37 7.66 -7.60
CA ALA A 33 -1.09 7.36 -6.38
C ALA A 33 -2.44 8.10 -6.46
N PRO A 34 -3.58 7.43 -6.22
CA PRO A 34 -4.84 8.15 -6.04
C PRO A 34 -4.61 9.26 -5.01
N ASN A 35 -5.08 10.47 -5.30
CA ASN A 35 -4.97 11.62 -4.39
C ASN A 35 -5.77 11.31 -3.12
N ILE A 36 -5.14 10.66 -2.16
CA ILE A 36 -5.73 10.34 -0.86
C ILE A 36 -5.64 11.60 -0.02
N THR A 37 -6.78 12.23 0.15
CA THR A 37 -6.95 13.43 0.96
C THR A 37 -7.08 13.08 2.44
N LYS A 38 -7.64 11.90 2.76
CA LYS A 38 -7.80 11.39 4.13
C LYS A 38 -7.17 10.01 4.30
N LYS A 39 -6.18 9.93 5.20
CA LYS A 39 -5.47 8.68 5.48
C LYS A 39 -6.30 7.78 6.40
N ALA A 40 -6.40 6.51 6.02
CA ALA A 40 -6.93 5.47 6.89
C ALA A 40 -6.05 5.32 8.14
N ARG A 41 -6.65 4.92 9.25
CA ARG A 41 -5.98 4.72 10.55
C ARG A 41 -6.60 3.56 11.30
N ILE A 42 -5.79 2.93 12.14
CA ILE A 42 -6.18 1.84 13.03
C ILE A 42 -5.76 2.15 14.46
N TRP A 43 -6.59 1.74 15.43
CA TRP A 43 -6.39 1.97 16.85
C TRP A 43 -6.30 0.67 17.63
N HIS A 44 -5.37 0.63 18.58
CA HIS A 44 -5.19 -0.39 19.59
C HIS A 44 -5.31 0.30 20.96
N GLY A 45 -6.55 0.53 21.41
CA GLY A 45 -6.85 1.41 22.55
C GLY A 45 -6.46 2.86 22.27
N ASN A 46 -5.54 3.40 23.06
CA ASN A 46 -5.06 4.79 22.93
C ASN A 46 -3.94 4.96 21.88
N PHE A 47 -3.40 3.87 21.35
CA PHE A 47 -2.36 3.89 20.34
C PHE A 47 -2.97 3.80 18.94
N SER A 48 -2.45 4.57 17.98
CA SER A 48 -2.91 4.48 16.59
C SER A 48 -1.84 4.82 15.58
N TYR A 49 -1.99 4.26 14.38
CA TYR A 49 -1.06 4.43 13.28
C TYR A 49 -1.79 4.42 11.93
N PRO A 50 -1.18 4.98 10.87
CA PRO A 50 -1.81 5.03 9.56
C PRO A 50 -1.87 3.65 8.89
N LEU A 51 -2.98 3.42 8.20
CA LEU A 51 -3.15 2.32 7.27
C LEU A 51 -2.79 2.79 5.86
N ILE A 52 -1.81 2.13 5.24
CA ILE A 52 -1.30 2.46 3.91
C ILE A 52 -2.14 1.69 2.89
N PRO A 53 -2.61 2.35 1.81
CA PRO A 53 -3.36 1.68 0.76
C PRO A 53 -2.58 0.54 0.12
N ASN A 54 -3.29 -0.46 -0.38
CA ASN A 54 -2.74 -1.63 -1.07
C ASN A 54 -1.75 -2.41 -0.19
N THR A 55 -2.08 -2.51 1.09
CA THR A 55 -1.37 -3.32 2.08
C THR A 55 -2.34 -4.24 2.80
N SER A 56 -1.79 -5.24 3.48
CA SER A 56 -2.54 -6.20 4.26
C SER A 56 -1.76 -6.59 5.50
N ILE A 57 -2.49 -6.84 6.59
CA ILE A 57 -1.95 -7.33 7.84
C ILE A 57 -2.50 -8.73 8.05
N ARG A 58 -1.63 -9.74 7.95
CA ARG A 58 -2.01 -11.16 8.02
C ARG A 58 -2.37 -11.60 9.44
N ASN A 59 -1.75 -10.99 10.45
CA ASN A 59 -1.99 -11.24 11.87
C ASN A 59 -1.52 -10.04 12.71
N PHE A 60 -2.08 -9.89 13.92
CA PHE A 60 -1.66 -8.89 14.91
C PHE A 60 -0.96 -9.54 16.12
N TYR A 61 -0.15 -10.58 15.90
CA TYR A 61 0.50 -11.26 17.02
C TYR A 61 1.35 -10.31 17.87
N ASN A 62 1.31 -10.50 19.18
CA ASN A 62 2.01 -9.69 20.17
C ASN A 62 1.62 -8.20 20.16
N MET A 63 0.47 -7.86 19.58
CA MET A 63 -0.11 -6.52 19.65
C MET A 63 -1.36 -6.53 20.51
N PRO A 64 -1.71 -5.41 21.18
CA PRO A 64 -3.01 -5.28 21.81
C PRO A 64 -4.13 -5.44 20.77
N PRO A 65 -5.37 -5.77 21.17
CA PRO A 65 -6.49 -5.89 20.23
C PRO A 65 -6.76 -4.60 19.47
N VAL A 66 -7.23 -4.73 18.22
CA VAL A 66 -7.74 -3.60 17.45
C VAL A 66 -9.08 -3.19 18.02
N THR A 67 -9.22 -1.90 18.29
CA THR A 67 -10.41 -1.31 18.92
C THR A 67 -11.25 -0.51 17.94
N SER A 68 -10.62 0.17 16.98
CA SER A 68 -11.36 0.90 15.93
C SER A 68 -10.53 1.10 14.67
N ILE A 69 -11.25 1.38 13.58
CA ILE A 69 -10.68 1.75 12.29
C ILE A 69 -11.41 2.98 11.76
N ASP A 70 -10.63 3.90 11.19
CA ASP A 70 -11.09 5.02 10.37
C ASP A 70 -10.58 4.75 8.95
N THR A 71 -11.48 4.70 8.00
CA THR A 71 -11.17 4.26 6.63
C THR A 71 -10.56 5.35 5.76
N GLY A 72 -10.67 6.64 6.13
CA GLY A 72 -10.26 7.72 5.23
C GLY A 72 -10.84 7.52 3.82
N ASP A 73 -10.00 7.54 2.79
CA ASP A 73 -10.41 7.30 1.40
C ASP A 73 -10.28 5.82 0.93
N CYS A 74 -10.06 4.87 1.86
CA CYS A 74 -9.80 3.46 1.54
C CYS A 74 -11.02 2.54 1.77
N TYR A 75 -11.04 1.43 1.04
CA TYR A 75 -11.86 0.27 1.38
C TYR A 75 -11.06 -0.65 2.30
N ILE A 76 -11.64 -1.05 3.42
CA ILE A 76 -10.99 -1.94 4.40
C ILE A 76 -11.85 -3.17 4.61
N CYS A 77 -11.26 -4.36 4.47
CA CYS A 77 -11.89 -5.61 4.87
C CYS A 77 -11.19 -6.13 6.12
N VAL A 78 -11.96 -6.29 7.19
CA VAL A 78 -11.54 -6.84 8.48
C VAL A 78 -11.98 -8.29 8.57
N PHE A 79 -11.13 -9.15 9.10
CA PHE A 79 -11.39 -10.57 9.31
C PHE A 79 -11.21 -10.92 10.79
N GLU A 80 -12.12 -11.71 11.34
CA GLU A 80 -12.08 -12.12 12.75
C GLU A 80 -10.94 -13.10 13.05
N ALA A 81 -10.50 -13.88 12.05
CA ALA A 81 -9.37 -14.81 12.20
C ALA A 81 -8.15 -14.38 11.37
N ILE A 82 -6.99 -14.93 11.75
CA ILE A 82 -5.72 -14.71 11.06
C ILE A 82 -5.76 -15.23 9.62
N GLY A 83 -4.90 -14.70 8.75
CA GLY A 83 -4.77 -15.19 7.38
C GLY A 83 -6.03 -15.00 6.53
N TYR A 84 -6.79 -13.95 6.81
CA TYR A 84 -7.99 -13.56 6.07
C TYR A 84 -9.12 -14.59 6.15
N GLN A 85 -9.31 -15.20 7.32
CA GLN A 85 -10.32 -16.23 7.56
C GLN A 85 -11.36 -15.79 8.60
N GLY A 86 -12.36 -16.64 8.83
CA GLY A 86 -13.48 -16.34 9.74
C GLY A 86 -14.53 -15.44 9.11
N ASN A 87 -15.39 -14.85 9.94
CA ASN A 87 -16.30 -13.82 9.47
C ASN A 87 -15.52 -12.57 9.08
N TYR A 88 -16.13 -11.77 8.22
CA TYR A 88 -15.49 -10.57 7.72
C TYR A 88 -16.49 -9.41 7.63
N ARG A 89 -15.95 -8.20 7.67
CA ARG A 89 -16.69 -6.96 7.47
C ARG A 89 -15.94 -6.08 6.49
N ILE A 90 -16.64 -5.63 5.46
CA ILE A 90 -16.15 -4.59 4.54
C ILE A 90 -16.62 -3.24 5.08
N ILE A 91 -15.70 -2.29 5.15
CA ILE A 91 -15.92 -0.93 5.61
C ILE A 91 -15.54 -0.01 4.45
N GLY A 92 -16.47 0.83 4.00
CA GLY A 92 -16.28 1.73 2.88
C GLY A 92 -15.53 3.01 3.29
N PRO A 93 -15.08 3.81 2.30
CA PRO A 93 -14.43 5.09 2.54
C PRO A 93 -15.31 6.06 3.36
N GLY A 94 -14.68 6.84 4.23
CA GLY A 94 -15.30 7.87 5.07
C GLY A 94 -15.96 7.34 6.34
N GLU A 95 -15.94 6.03 6.57
CA GLU A 95 -16.51 5.40 7.75
C GLU A 95 -15.50 5.26 8.89
N LYS A 96 -15.99 5.38 10.12
CA LYS A 96 -15.28 5.04 11.34
C LYS A 96 -16.08 4.01 12.14
N VAL A 97 -15.43 2.93 12.54
CA VAL A 97 -16.08 1.76 13.13
C VAL A 97 -15.33 1.29 14.37
N GLN A 98 -16.07 0.98 15.43
CA GLN A 98 -15.57 0.23 16.58
C GLN A 98 -15.58 -1.26 16.27
N LEU A 99 -14.51 -1.96 16.65
CA LEU A 99 -14.32 -3.37 16.38
C LEU A 99 -14.11 -4.10 17.71
N ASN A 100 -14.76 -5.26 17.82
CA ASN A 100 -14.51 -6.19 18.92
C ASN A 100 -13.49 -7.25 18.50
N ASP A 101 -13.51 -7.64 17.22
CA ASP A 101 -12.70 -8.71 16.68
C ASP A 101 -12.07 -8.29 15.34
N CYS A 102 -10.73 -8.36 15.28
CA CYS A 102 -9.94 -8.09 14.09
C CYS A 102 -8.59 -8.77 14.26
N SER A 103 -8.41 -9.88 13.56
CA SER A 103 -7.17 -10.66 13.59
C SER A 103 -6.37 -10.52 12.31
N SER A 104 -7.00 -10.13 11.20
CA SER A 104 -6.30 -9.76 9.97
C SER A 104 -7.12 -8.76 9.16
N LEU A 105 -6.48 -8.00 8.26
CA LEU A 105 -7.18 -7.03 7.42
C LEU A 105 -6.49 -6.79 6.08
N VAL A 106 -7.26 -6.25 5.14
CA VAL A 106 -6.79 -5.78 3.83
C VAL A 106 -7.25 -4.35 3.60
N VAL A 107 -6.32 -3.49 3.19
CA VAL A 107 -6.54 -2.06 2.90
C VAL A 107 -6.35 -1.83 1.41
N SER A 108 -7.33 -1.21 0.77
CA SER A 108 -7.29 -0.94 -0.66
C SER A 108 -7.77 0.46 -1.00
N SER A 109 -7.17 1.07 -2.02
CA SER A 109 -7.74 2.28 -2.63
C SER A 109 -8.90 1.99 -3.59
N GLN A 110 -9.20 0.72 -3.85
CA GLN A 110 -10.22 0.28 -4.81
C GLN A 110 -11.08 -0.85 -4.22
N LYS A 111 -12.19 -1.18 -4.87
CA LYS A 111 -12.98 -2.36 -4.49
C LYS A 111 -12.23 -3.63 -4.87
N PHE A 112 -12.35 -4.67 -4.07
CA PHE A 112 -11.69 -5.97 -4.30
C PHE A 112 -12.59 -7.15 -3.93
N SER A 113 -12.27 -8.34 -4.43
CA SER A 113 -13.01 -9.57 -4.17
C SER A 113 -12.56 -10.23 -2.87
N VAL A 114 -13.40 -10.18 -1.83
CA VAL A 114 -13.15 -10.89 -0.55
C VAL A 114 -13.16 -12.41 -0.74
N ALA A 115 -14.00 -12.93 -1.65
CA ALA A 115 -14.04 -14.36 -1.95
C ALA A 115 -12.67 -14.88 -2.45
N SER A 116 -12.02 -14.12 -3.34
CA SER A 116 -10.67 -14.46 -3.83
C SER A 116 -9.64 -14.48 -2.70
N ILE A 117 -9.71 -13.50 -1.79
CA ILE A 117 -8.79 -13.41 -0.66
C ILE A 117 -8.94 -14.61 0.27
N ARG A 118 -10.18 -14.95 0.64
CA ARG A 118 -10.48 -16.06 1.54
C ARG A 118 -10.09 -17.40 0.93
N HIS A 119 -10.41 -17.62 -0.34
CA HIS A 119 -10.11 -18.87 -1.04
C HIS A 119 -8.60 -19.12 -1.14
N ASN A 120 -7.82 -18.08 -1.41
CA ASN A 120 -6.37 -18.20 -1.58
C ASN A 120 -5.56 -17.94 -0.31
N ALA A 121 -6.22 -17.52 0.78
CA ALA A 121 -5.60 -17.02 2.00
C ALA A 121 -4.47 -16.00 1.74
N LYS A 122 -4.72 -15.11 0.77
CA LYS A 122 -3.76 -14.11 0.26
C LYS A 122 -4.47 -12.82 -0.13
N PRO A 123 -3.85 -11.64 0.04
CA PRO A 123 -4.39 -10.38 -0.43
C PRO A 123 -4.43 -10.34 -1.98
N PRO A 124 -5.08 -9.32 -2.56
CA PRO A 124 -5.02 -9.11 -4.01
C PRO A 124 -3.57 -8.99 -4.51
N ALA A 125 -3.34 -9.36 -5.78
CA ALA A 125 -2.01 -9.30 -6.37
C ALA A 125 -1.43 -7.88 -6.33
N GLY A 126 -0.14 -7.77 -6.03
CA GLY A 126 0.57 -6.48 -5.92
C GLY A 126 0.45 -5.81 -4.56
N TYR A 127 -0.26 -6.40 -3.59
CA TYR A 127 -0.40 -5.84 -2.24
C TYR A 127 0.77 -6.30 -1.38
N TRP A 128 1.23 -5.41 -0.51
CA TRP A 128 2.21 -5.78 0.51
C TRP A 128 1.52 -6.53 1.64
N GLU A 129 1.99 -7.75 1.92
CA GLU A 129 1.55 -8.55 3.07
C GLU A 129 2.62 -8.52 4.16
N MET A 130 2.19 -8.35 5.40
CA MET A 130 3.05 -8.39 6.59
C MET A 130 2.23 -8.74 7.84
N ASP A 131 2.92 -9.07 8.94
CA ASP A 131 2.30 -9.07 10.26
C ASP A 131 2.24 -7.65 10.86
N GLY A 132 1.46 -7.48 11.91
CA GLY A 132 1.26 -6.21 12.58
C GLY A 132 2.56 -5.57 13.10
N PRO A 133 3.44 -6.31 13.81
CA PRO A 133 4.72 -5.76 14.26
C PRO A 133 5.62 -5.29 13.12
N THR A 134 5.74 -6.07 12.05
CA THR A 134 6.51 -5.69 10.85
C THR A 134 5.90 -4.46 10.18
N TYR A 135 4.57 -4.39 10.12
CA TYR A 135 3.85 -3.24 9.60
C TYR A 135 4.20 -1.97 10.38
N LEU A 136 4.17 -2.03 11.71
CA LEU A 136 4.54 -0.91 12.57
C LEU A 136 5.99 -0.50 12.34
N ALA A 137 6.94 -1.44 12.32
CA ALA A 137 8.34 -1.15 12.10
C ALA A 137 8.60 -0.46 10.74
N ARG A 138 7.79 -0.77 9.72
CA ARG A 138 7.91 -0.21 8.37
C ARG A 138 7.22 1.15 8.21
N PHE A 139 6.05 1.33 8.79
CA PHE A 139 5.16 2.46 8.47
C PHE A 139 4.82 3.38 9.65
N SER A 140 5.15 2.99 10.88
CA SER A 140 5.00 3.85 12.05
C SER A 140 6.35 4.41 12.47
N SER A 141 6.59 5.68 12.15
CA SER A 141 7.79 6.40 12.61
C SER A 141 7.93 6.42 14.14
N GLY A 142 6.82 6.31 14.87
CA GLY A 142 6.80 6.27 16.34
C GLY A 142 7.33 4.96 16.94
N TYR A 143 7.30 3.84 16.21
CA TYR A 143 7.80 2.56 16.72
C TYR A 143 9.32 2.38 16.51
N ARG A 144 9.96 3.26 15.75
CA ARG A 144 11.43 3.25 15.59
C ARG A 144 12.19 3.70 16.84
N TYR A 145 11.50 4.28 17.82
CA TYR A 145 12.11 4.92 19.01
C TYR A 145 11.39 4.57 20.32
N ALA A 146 10.52 3.54 20.32
CA ALA A 146 9.82 3.04 21.51
C ALA A 146 10.49 1.78 22.05
#